data_AF-A0A166TLA5-F1
#
_entry.id   AF-A0A166TLA5-F1
#
_cell.length_a   1.000
_cell.length_b   1.000
_cell.length_c   1.000
_cell.angle_alpha   90.00
_cell.angle_beta   90.00
_cell.angle_gamma   90.00
#
_symmetry.space_group_name_H-M   'P 1'
#
loop_
_entity.id
_entity.type
_entity.pdbx_description
1 polymer ?
#
loop_
_entity_poly.entity_id
_entity_poly.type
_entity_poly.pdbx_seq_one_letter_code
_entity_poly.pdbx_strand_id
1 'polypeptide(L)'
;MRNHLKQKFRSRKRELAAAGARKLAVLKGKAKIIRTQKPVNTPEVPPTYETVRAAATAVTHILSEMGITCAIFGSLAYKIYGSIDRDPESLSVVVWPPTAEKYDLQLLRSQIADADFTVFSLGSKSQRSKESGLWYRGRPNDKASHCQIIIIVPGMQDLPGISVDRISLVDGLPLIPIPIVLFQLLVQWERKTQNGTKEYQYTSDIRAILASSHMENINIQRPWREPGLFGAETQQILGDSIQRYCGIFPKATGAFGRLGLPVNLSCESAARAVIQVLKEMGMVAAIYGSLACRLYSDSARNPKNINVLVWSLNSRHVDLEGVKEQMAARDSTHLTVVPPIAPSQAKPALWYRGSEEDKYTHFRIEIRVPAMNSLPKLMPNHINELNDISLVPFAVALIDTLGIWDFECLRARDKPDHHRRANDVQRMLKSRHAQYSSRNKLSWKGNIIFSDTYRETVRLKIRRFCDMYPDATHDWRLLELGLFPTAP
;
A
#
# COMPACT_ATOMS: atom_id res chain seq x y z
N MET A 1 5.82 39.74 -18.15
CA MET A 1 6.36 38.39 -17.79
C MET A 1 5.30 37.38 -17.31
N ARG A 2 4.45 37.66 -16.33
CA ARG A 2 3.50 36.68 -15.74
C ARG A 2 2.50 36.06 -16.73
N ASN A 3 1.97 36.86 -17.66
CA ASN A 3 1.03 36.37 -18.67
C ASN A 3 1.72 35.50 -19.74
N HIS A 4 2.96 35.80 -20.09
CA HIS A 4 3.76 35.02 -21.03
C HIS A 4 4.10 33.63 -20.47
N LEU A 5 4.44 33.54 -19.19
CA LEU A 5 4.65 32.27 -18.49
C LEU A 5 3.37 31.42 -18.40
N LYS A 6 2.21 32.03 -18.13
CA LYS A 6 0.91 31.33 -18.13
C LYS A 6 0.57 30.78 -19.51
N GLN A 7 0.86 31.52 -20.58
CA GLN A 7 0.61 31.08 -21.96
C GLN A 7 1.55 29.93 -22.36
N LYS A 8 2.83 30.00 -22.00
CA LYS A 8 3.82 28.94 -22.25
C LYS A 8 3.47 27.64 -21.51
N PHE A 9 2.96 27.75 -20.29
CA PHE A 9 2.50 26.60 -19.51
C PHE A 9 1.24 25.95 -20.10
N ARG A 10 0.29 26.76 -20.59
CA ARG A 10 -0.92 26.26 -21.29
C ARG A 10 -0.57 25.57 -22.60
N SER A 11 0.41 26.08 -23.36
CA SER A 11 0.90 25.46 -24.60
C SER A 11 1.52 24.09 -24.33
N ARG A 12 2.44 24.02 -23.36
CA ARG A 12 3.13 22.76 -23.00
C ARG A 12 2.16 21.71 -22.46
N LYS A 13 1.12 22.13 -21.72
CA LYS A 13 0.06 21.21 -21.24
C LYS A 13 -0.78 20.65 -22.39
N ARG A 14 -1.05 21.45 -23.44
CA ARG A 14 -1.76 20.99 -24.65
C ARG A 14 -0.91 20.05 -25.49
N GLU A 15 0.38 20.32 -25.63
CA GLU A 15 1.33 19.43 -26.33
C GLU A 15 1.48 18.08 -25.64
N LEU A 16 1.61 18.06 -24.31
CA LEU A 16 1.69 16.81 -23.54
C LEU A 16 0.39 16.00 -23.61
N ALA A 17 -0.77 16.67 -23.57
CA ALA A 17 -2.06 16.01 -23.75
C ALA A 17 -2.23 15.43 -25.16
N ALA A 18 -1.78 16.16 -26.20
CA ALA A 18 -1.81 15.68 -27.59
C ALA A 18 -0.84 14.51 -27.82
N ALA A 19 0.35 14.53 -27.21
CA ALA A 19 1.31 13.44 -27.27
C ALA A 19 0.77 12.17 -26.57
N GLY A 20 0.12 12.33 -25.41
CA GLY A 20 -0.57 11.24 -24.72
C GLY A 20 -1.71 10.63 -25.55
N ALA A 21 -2.53 11.48 -26.19
CA ALA A 21 -3.63 11.02 -27.05
C ALA A 21 -3.14 10.27 -28.29
N ARG A 22 -2.05 10.73 -28.94
CA ARG A 22 -1.42 10.02 -30.09
C ARG A 22 -0.86 8.67 -29.68
N LYS A 23 -0.20 8.57 -28.52
CA LYS A 23 0.32 7.30 -27.99
C LYS A 23 -0.82 6.32 -27.68
N LEU A 24 -1.93 6.80 -27.13
CA LEU A 24 -3.12 5.98 -26.85
C LEU A 24 -3.83 5.52 -28.13
N ALA A 25 -3.89 6.35 -29.17
CA ALA A 25 -4.46 6.00 -30.47
C ALA A 25 -3.62 4.94 -31.22
N VAL A 26 -2.27 5.05 -31.16
CA VAL A 26 -1.37 4.03 -31.73
C VAL A 26 -1.50 2.69 -30.99
N LEU A 27 -1.66 2.72 -29.66
CA LEU A 27 -1.89 1.51 -28.86
C LEU A 27 -3.26 0.87 -29.15
N LYS A 28 -4.32 1.67 -29.30
CA LYS A 28 -5.66 1.18 -29.69
C LYS A 28 -5.70 0.64 -31.11
N GLY A 29 -4.96 1.25 -32.05
CA GLY A 29 -4.79 0.76 -33.42
C GLY A 29 -4.05 -0.58 -33.49
N LYS A 30 -2.99 -0.75 -32.69
CA LYS A 30 -2.27 -2.04 -32.57
C LYS A 30 -3.10 -3.12 -31.87
N ALA A 31 -3.91 -2.76 -30.87
CA ALA A 31 -4.79 -3.70 -30.17
C ALA A 31 -5.92 -4.28 -31.06
N LYS A 32 -6.35 -3.55 -32.11
CA LYS A 32 -7.41 -4.00 -33.03
C LYS A 32 -6.90 -4.96 -34.12
N ILE A 33 -5.60 -4.98 -34.40
CA ILE A 33 -4.98 -5.83 -35.44
C ILE A 33 -4.46 -7.17 -34.86
N ILE A 34 -4.34 -7.31 -33.52
CA ILE A 34 -3.81 -8.52 -32.86
C ILE A 34 -4.95 -9.46 -32.38
N ARG A 35 -6.14 -9.38 -32.97
CA ARG A 35 -7.31 -10.14 -32.52
C ARG A 35 -7.88 -11.04 -33.62
N THR A 36 -7.08 -11.92 -34.23
CA THR A 36 -7.60 -13.06 -35.04
C THR A 36 -6.56 -14.11 -35.47
N GLN A 37 -5.49 -14.40 -34.72
CA GLN A 37 -4.74 -15.66 -34.92
C GLN A 37 -4.29 -16.23 -33.56
N LYS A 38 -5.03 -17.23 -33.06
CA LYS A 38 -4.65 -18.04 -31.90
C LYS A 38 -3.45 -18.89 -32.36
N PRO A 39 -2.24 -18.75 -31.78
CA PRO A 39 -1.08 -19.50 -32.23
C PRO A 39 -1.30 -21.01 -32.03
N VAL A 40 -0.84 -21.76 -33.03
CA VAL A 40 -0.88 -23.23 -33.10
C VAL A 40 -0.16 -23.85 -31.90
N ASN A 41 -0.85 -24.78 -31.24
CA ASN A 41 -0.37 -25.79 -30.29
C ASN A 41 0.34 -25.28 -29.01
N THR A 42 -0.32 -24.44 -28.22
CA THR A 42 -0.10 -24.53 -26.76
C THR A 42 -0.85 -25.76 -26.26
N PRO A 43 -0.24 -26.64 -25.43
CA PRO A 43 -0.99 -27.74 -24.84
C PRO A 43 -2.22 -27.15 -24.12
N GLU A 44 -3.41 -27.71 -24.38
CA GLU A 44 -4.67 -27.21 -23.80
C GLU A 44 -4.71 -27.36 -22.27
N VAL A 45 -3.84 -28.21 -21.72
CA VAL A 45 -3.76 -28.51 -20.30
C VAL A 45 -2.42 -27.97 -19.75
N PRO A 46 -2.44 -27.13 -18.69
CA PRO A 46 -1.21 -26.70 -18.03
C PRO A 46 -0.49 -27.90 -17.40
N PRO A 47 0.87 -27.88 -17.33
CA PRO A 47 1.62 -28.98 -16.73
C PRO A 47 1.30 -29.10 -15.23
N THR A 48 1.32 -30.33 -14.71
CA THR A 48 1.18 -30.55 -13.26
C THR A 48 2.44 -30.11 -12.52
N TYR A 49 2.32 -29.90 -11.21
CA TYR A 49 3.46 -29.59 -10.35
C TYR A 49 4.59 -30.63 -10.49
N GLU A 50 4.25 -31.93 -10.52
CA GLU A 50 5.21 -33.02 -10.64
C GLU A 50 5.97 -32.96 -11.95
N THR A 51 5.29 -32.65 -13.06
CA THR A 51 5.92 -32.48 -14.37
C THR A 51 6.91 -31.32 -14.36
N VAL A 52 6.53 -30.17 -13.81
CA VAL A 52 7.43 -29.00 -13.77
C VAL A 52 8.60 -29.23 -12.81
N ARG A 53 8.37 -29.92 -11.69
CA ARG A 53 9.43 -30.31 -10.75
C ARG A 53 10.40 -31.31 -11.39
N ALA A 54 9.90 -32.32 -12.11
CA ALA A 54 10.74 -33.28 -12.84
C ALA A 54 11.57 -32.58 -13.92
N ALA A 55 10.96 -31.64 -14.67
CA ALA A 55 11.69 -30.80 -15.62
C ALA A 55 12.80 -30.01 -14.92
N ALA A 56 12.53 -29.45 -13.74
CA ALA A 56 13.51 -28.70 -12.96
C ALA A 56 14.69 -29.57 -12.52
N THR A 57 14.43 -30.76 -11.98
CA THR A 57 15.48 -31.71 -11.59
C THR A 57 16.35 -32.09 -12.80
N ALA A 58 15.75 -32.42 -13.94
CA ALA A 58 16.50 -32.81 -15.13
C ALA A 58 17.35 -31.65 -15.70
N VAL A 59 16.77 -30.45 -15.81
CA VAL A 59 17.49 -29.27 -16.34
C VAL A 59 18.62 -28.85 -15.41
N THR A 60 18.39 -28.84 -14.09
CA THR A 60 19.42 -28.45 -13.12
C THR A 60 20.58 -29.45 -13.09
N HIS A 61 20.30 -30.75 -13.23
CA HIS A 61 21.33 -31.78 -13.38
C HIS A 61 22.19 -31.57 -14.63
N ILE A 62 21.57 -31.44 -15.81
CA ILE A 62 22.28 -31.22 -17.07
C ILE A 62 23.14 -29.95 -17.00
N LEU A 63 22.59 -28.85 -16.50
CA LEU A 63 23.34 -27.60 -16.35
C LEU A 63 24.53 -27.76 -15.40
N SER A 64 24.37 -28.51 -14.31
CA SER A 64 25.46 -28.82 -13.39
C SER A 64 26.57 -29.64 -14.05
N GLU A 65 26.23 -30.66 -14.85
CA GLU A 65 27.22 -31.46 -15.62
C GLU A 65 27.97 -30.62 -16.65
N MET A 66 27.33 -29.60 -17.20
CA MET A 66 27.95 -28.61 -18.09
C MET A 66 28.79 -27.55 -17.34
N GLY A 67 28.85 -27.59 -16.01
CA GLY A 67 29.53 -26.59 -15.19
C GLY A 67 28.84 -25.23 -15.18
N ILE A 68 27.53 -25.18 -15.47
CA ILE A 68 26.73 -23.95 -15.51
C ILE A 68 25.92 -23.85 -14.23
N THR A 69 26.17 -22.80 -13.45
CA THR A 69 25.37 -22.57 -12.24
C THR A 69 24.00 -22.04 -12.62
N CYS A 70 22.95 -22.48 -11.93
CA CYS A 70 21.58 -22.06 -12.21
C CYS A 70 20.72 -21.94 -10.96
N ALA A 71 19.60 -21.24 -11.08
CA ALA A 71 18.57 -21.17 -10.07
C ALA A 71 17.18 -21.06 -10.69
N ILE A 72 16.19 -21.62 -10.00
CA ILE A 72 14.78 -21.59 -10.37
C ILE A 72 14.15 -20.31 -9.85
N PHE A 73 13.34 -19.67 -10.70
CA PHE A 73 12.50 -18.54 -10.35
C PHE A 73 11.07 -18.70 -10.90
N GLY A 74 10.22 -17.69 -10.73
CA GLY A 74 8.87 -17.69 -11.28
C GLY A 74 7.93 -18.70 -10.60
N SER A 75 6.94 -19.21 -11.33
CA SER A 75 5.81 -19.93 -10.72
C SER A 75 6.18 -21.20 -9.96
N LEU A 76 7.24 -21.91 -10.35
CA LEU A 76 7.71 -23.07 -9.58
C LEU A 76 8.31 -22.63 -8.24
N ALA A 77 9.13 -21.57 -8.23
CA ALA A 77 9.66 -21.02 -6.99
C ALA A 77 8.53 -20.52 -6.06
N TYR A 78 7.48 -19.91 -6.62
CA TYR A 78 6.31 -19.45 -5.84
C TYR A 78 5.62 -20.62 -5.13
N LYS A 79 5.44 -21.74 -5.85
CA LYS A 79 4.84 -22.98 -5.33
C LYS A 79 5.69 -23.59 -4.22
N ILE A 80 7.01 -23.72 -4.44
CA ILE A 80 7.95 -24.29 -3.46
C ILE A 80 7.99 -23.43 -2.19
N TYR A 81 7.99 -22.10 -2.31
CA TYR A 81 7.98 -21.20 -1.15
C TYR A 81 6.62 -21.06 -0.45
N GLY A 82 5.57 -21.75 -0.92
CA GLY A 82 4.33 -21.91 -0.18
C GLY A 82 3.05 -21.46 -0.87
N SER A 83 3.07 -21.06 -2.15
CA SER A 83 1.82 -20.84 -2.89
C SER A 83 1.02 -22.13 -3.00
N ILE A 84 -0.16 -22.18 -2.40
CA ILE A 84 -0.96 -23.42 -2.27
C ILE A 84 -1.79 -23.66 -3.53
N ASP A 85 -2.40 -22.61 -4.05
CA ASP A 85 -3.55 -22.71 -4.98
C ASP A 85 -3.19 -22.84 -6.46
N ARG A 86 -1.89 -22.76 -6.79
CA ARG A 86 -1.45 -22.67 -8.19
C ARG A 86 -0.49 -23.80 -8.56
N ASP A 87 -0.73 -24.40 -9.73
CA ASP A 87 0.28 -25.19 -10.41
C ASP A 87 1.14 -24.31 -11.32
N PRO A 88 2.46 -24.55 -11.37
CA PRO A 88 3.36 -23.77 -12.20
C PRO A 88 3.06 -23.96 -13.68
N GLU A 89 2.95 -22.86 -14.43
CA GLU A 89 2.63 -22.90 -15.87
C GLU A 89 3.85 -23.28 -16.73
N SER A 90 5.05 -23.01 -16.22
CA SER A 90 6.32 -23.23 -16.91
C SER A 90 7.46 -23.32 -15.90
N LEU A 91 8.58 -23.89 -16.32
CA LEU A 91 9.84 -23.84 -15.59
C LEU A 91 10.60 -22.58 -16.02
N SER A 92 10.99 -21.75 -15.07
CA SER A 92 11.82 -20.57 -15.31
C SER A 92 13.16 -20.72 -14.59
N VAL A 93 14.26 -20.64 -15.35
CA VAL A 93 15.63 -20.86 -14.87
C VAL A 93 16.50 -19.66 -15.24
N VAL A 94 17.20 -19.12 -14.26
CA VAL A 94 18.28 -18.16 -14.46
C VAL A 94 19.61 -18.91 -14.44
N VAL A 95 20.49 -18.62 -15.40
CA VAL A 95 21.79 -19.29 -15.56
C VAL A 95 22.95 -18.30 -15.48
N TRP A 96 24.04 -18.73 -14.85
CA TRP A 96 25.31 -18.02 -14.77
C TRP A 96 26.37 -18.84 -15.51
N PRO A 97 26.66 -18.50 -16.77
CA PRO A 97 27.70 -19.17 -17.52
C PRO A 97 29.08 -18.86 -16.92
N PRO A 98 30.06 -19.78 -17.06
CA PRO A 98 31.39 -19.62 -16.48
C PRO A 98 32.21 -18.48 -17.11
N THR A 99 31.87 -18.05 -18.33
CA THR A 99 32.54 -16.94 -19.02
C THR A 99 31.65 -15.70 -19.07
N ALA A 100 32.27 -14.51 -18.96
CA ALA A 100 31.58 -13.22 -19.01
C ALA A 100 31.15 -12.80 -20.43
N GLU A 101 31.38 -13.65 -21.44
CA GLU A 101 30.98 -13.38 -22.82
C GLU A 101 29.47 -13.48 -22.99
N LYS A 102 28.94 -12.82 -24.05
CA LYS A 102 27.52 -12.92 -24.38
C LYS A 102 27.15 -14.37 -24.64
N TYR A 103 26.37 -14.94 -23.74
CA TYR A 103 25.97 -16.33 -23.82
C TYR A 103 24.80 -16.50 -24.78
N ASP A 104 24.97 -17.36 -25.79
CA ASP A 104 23.91 -17.69 -26.73
C ASP A 104 22.91 -18.65 -26.07
N LEU A 105 21.79 -18.08 -25.59
CA LEU A 105 20.71 -18.84 -24.98
C LEU A 105 20.07 -19.85 -25.93
N GLN A 106 20.17 -19.65 -27.24
CA GLN A 106 19.64 -20.60 -28.21
C GLN A 106 20.55 -21.82 -28.36
N LEU A 107 21.86 -21.61 -28.36
CA LEU A 107 22.84 -22.69 -28.31
C LEU A 107 22.67 -23.50 -27.03
N LEU A 108 22.52 -22.85 -25.86
CA LEU A 108 22.30 -23.54 -24.59
C LEU A 108 21.04 -24.42 -24.62
N ARG A 109 19.94 -23.91 -25.19
CA ARG A 109 18.71 -24.70 -25.33
C ARG A 109 18.92 -25.92 -26.22
N SER A 110 19.71 -25.80 -27.29
CA SER A 110 20.09 -26.95 -28.13
C SER A 110 20.91 -27.95 -27.33
N GLN A 111 21.93 -27.51 -26.60
CA GLN A 111 22.77 -28.40 -25.81
C GLN A 111 21.98 -29.16 -24.75
N ILE A 112 21.02 -28.52 -24.07
CA ILE A 112 20.13 -29.21 -23.13
C ILE A 112 19.23 -30.24 -23.85
N ALA A 113 18.72 -29.88 -25.03
CA ALA A 113 17.90 -30.80 -25.82
C ALA A 113 18.72 -31.99 -26.37
N ASP A 114 19.98 -31.76 -26.73
CA ASP A 114 20.88 -32.76 -27.27
C ASP A 114 21.43 -33.70 -26.17
N ALA A 115 21.58 -33.20 -24.95
CA ALA A 115 22.00 -33.99 -23.79
C ALA A 115 20.98 -35.11 -23.46
N ASP A 116 19.68 -34.84 -23.63
CA ASP A 116 18.65 -35.88 -23.55
C ASP A 116 17.43 -35.56 -24.44
N PHE A 117 17.55 -35.91 -25.72
CA PHE A 117 16.51 -35.69 -26.73
C PHE A 117 15.25 -36.54 -26.53
N THR A 118 15.29 -37.51 -25.61
CA THR A 118 14.14 -38.36 -25.30
C THR A 118 13.12 -37.63 -24.41
N VAL A 119 13.61 -36.79 -23.49
CA VAL A 119 12.78 -35.98 -22.58
C VAL A 119 12.71 -34.50 -22.96
N PHE A 120 13.67 -33.97 -23.72
CA PHE A 120 13.67 -32.57 -24.15
C PHE A 120 13.39 -32.41 -25.64
N SER A 121 12.87 -31.25 -26.00
CA SER A 121 12.71 -30.89 -27.41
C SER A 121 12.74 -29.40 -27.67
N LEU A 122 13.23 -29.06 -28.85
CA LEU A 122 13.11 -27.73 -29.42
C LEU A 122 11.87 -27.64 -30.29
N GLY A 123 11.00 -26.69 -29.99
CA GLY A 123 9.80 -26.40 -30.77
C GLY A 123 9.74 -24.90 -31.10
N SER A 124 9.30 -24.55 -32.30
CA SER A 124 9.09 -23.14 -32.65
C SER A 124 8.05 -22.51 -31.72
N LYS A 125 8.38 -21.38 -31.05
CA LYS A 125 7.45 -20.66 -30.16
C LYS A 125 6.23 -20.11 -30.89
N SER A 126 6.41 -19.77 -32.16
CA SER A 126 5.36 -19.32 -33.07
C SER A 126 5.92 -19.39 -34.48
N GLN A 127 5.05 -19.52 -35.48
CA GLN A 127 5.44 -19.56 -36.89
C GLN A 127 6.27 -18.34 -37.36
N ARG A 128 6.35 -17.27 -36.54
CA ARG A 128 7.13 -16.05 -36.82
C ARG A 128 8.37 -15.88 -35.93
N SER A 129 8.55 -16.70 -34.89
CA SER A 129 9.73 -16.62 -34.02
C SER A 129 10.88 -17.38 -34.66
N LYS A 130 12.02 -16.71 -34.85
CA LYS A 130 13.29 -17.40 -35.21
C LYS A 130 13.87 -18.20 -34.04
N GLU A 131 13.42 -17.93 -32.82
CA GLU A 131 13.85 -18.64 -31.62
C GLU A 131 12.95 -19.85 -31.35
N SER A 132 13.56 -21.03 -31.22
CA SER A 132 12.90 -22.25 -30.72
C SER A 132 12.81 -22.22 -29.20
N GLY A 133 11.64 -22.48 -28.65
CA GLY A 133 11.45 -22.75 -27.23
C GLY A 133 11.94 -24.14 -26.86
N LEU A 134 12.44 -24.29 -25.63
CA LEU A 134 12.78 -25.56 -25.03
C LEU A 134 11.56 -26.11 -24.27
N TRP A 135 11.27 -27.39 -24.46
CA TRP A 135 10.13 -28.09 -23.86
C TRP A 135 10.57 -29.40 -23.24
N TYR A 136 10.07 -29.68 -22.04
CA TYR A 136 10.15 -30.98 -21.39
C TYR A 136 8.91 -31.81 -21.72
N ARG A 137 9.12 -33.04 -22.20
CA ARG A 137 8.08 -33.96 -22.67
C ARG A 137 7.59 -34.95 -21.61
N GLY A 138 8.27 -35.04 -20.47
CA GLY A 138 7.96 -36.04 -19.46
C GLY A 138 8.23 -37.47 -19.96
N ARG A 139 7.51 -38.45 -19.40
CA ARG A 139 7.63 -39.86 -19.82
C ARG A 139 6.97 -40.04 -21.20
N PRO A 140 7.48 -40.93 -22.08
CA PRO A 140 6.97 -41.12 -23.44
C PRO A 140 5.46 -41.36 -23.58
N ASN A 141 4.80 -41.86 -22.53
CA ASN A 141 3.37 -42.16 -22.52
C ASN A 141 2.48 -41.01 -22.02
N ASP A 142 3.05 -39.92 -21.51
CA ASP A 142 2.29 -38.80 -20.95
C ASP A 142 2.21 -37.63 -21.92
N LYS A 143 1.42 -37.82 -22.98
CA LYS A 143 1.25 -36.83 -24.07
C LYS A 143 0.61 -35.50 -23.61
N ALA A 144 0.08 -35.44 -22.39
CA ALA A 144 -0.71 -34.30 -21.90
C ALA A 144 0.11 -33.29 -21.09
N SER A 145 1.34 -33.60 -20.68
CA SER A 145 2.08 -32.79 -19.70
C SER A 145 3.40 -32.24 -20.25
N HIS A 146 3.32 -31.40 -21.29
CA HIS A 146 4.49 -30.65 -21.75
C HIS A 146 4.74 -29.42 -20.86
N CYS A 147 5.99 -29.25 -20.41
CA CYS A 147 6.40 -28.07 -19.65
C CYS A 147 7.33 -27.20 -20.50
N GLN A 148 6.96 -25.93 -20.69
CA GLN A 148 7.85 -24.95 -21.32
C GLN A 148 8.99 -24.57 -20.36
N ILE A 149 10.21 -24.52 -20.88
CA ILE A 149 11.40 -24.11 -20.13
C ILE A 149 11.87 -22.74 -20.63
N ILE A 150 11.88 -21.77 -19.72
CA ILE A 150 12.31 -20.40 -19.96
C ILE A 150 13.68 -20.23 -19.30
N ILE A 151 14.71 -20.12 -20.13
CA ILE A 151 16.08 -19.87 -19.68
C ILE A 151 16.42 -18.40 -19.96
N ILE A 152 16.95 -17.73 -18.95
CA ILE A 152 17.42 -16.34 -19.01
C ILE A 152 18.76 -16.17 -18.28
N VAL A 153 19.42 -15.05 -18.51
CA VAL A 153 20.60 -14.62 -17.74
C VAL A 153 20.23 -13.46 -16.80
N PRO A 154 21.00 -13.22 -15.72
CA PRO A 154 20.80 -12.06 -14.85
C PRO A 154 20.75 -10.74 -15.63
N GLY A 155 19.95 -9.78 -15.13
CA GLY A 155 19.74 -8.48 -15.79
C GLY A 155 18.71 -8.50 -16.92
N MET A 156 18.18 -9.67 -17.32
CA MET A 156 17.00 -9.75 -18.19
C MET A 156 15.70 -9.71 -17.38
N GLN A 157 14.62 -9.20 -17.98
CA GLN A 157 13.26 -9.24 -17.41
C GLN A 157 13.11 -8.64 -16.01
N ASP A 158 13.81 -7.54 -15.74
CA ASP A 158 13.76 -6.83 -14.45
C ASP A 158 14.25 -7.64 -13.25
N LEU A 159 14.98 -8.73 -13.47
CA LEU A 159 15.62 -9.45 -12.38
C LEU A 159 16.76 -8.61 -11.78
N PRO A 160 16.81 -8.43 -10.45
CA PRO A 160 17.94 -7.82 -9.79
C PRO A 160 19.22 -8.62 -10.06
N GLY A 161 20.38 -7.99 -9.84
CA GLY A 161 21.64 -8.72 -9.80
C GLY A 161 21.60 -9.71 -8.62
N ILE A 162 21.64 -11.01 -8.93
CA ILE A 162 21.68 -12.06 -7.92
C ILE A 162 23.08 -12.68 -7.96
N SER A 163 23.78 -12.65 -6.82
CA SER A 163 25.04 -13.40 -6.68
C SER A 163 24.74 -14.90 -6.60
N VAL A 164 25.61 -15.70 -7.22
CA VAL A 164 25.55 -17.16 -7.18
C VAL A 164 25.58 -17.69 -5.75
N ASP A 165 26.32 -17.03 -4.85
CA ASP A 165 26.45 -17.44 -3.43
C ASP A 165 25.15 -17.33 -2.63
N ARG A 166 24.12 -16.69 -3.20
CA ARG A 166 22.80 -16.54 -2.56
C ARG A 166 21.79 -17.58 -3.02
N ILE A 167 22.16 -18.44 -3.97
CA ILE A 167 21.29 -19.51 -4.41
C ILE A 167 21.16 -20.52 -3.27
N SER A 168 19.93 -20.80 -2.88
CA SER A 168 19.62 -21.74 -1.81
C SER A 168 19.05 -23.03 -2.37
N LEU A 169 19.52 -24.17 -1.87
CA LEU A 169 18.92 -25.46 -2.18
C LEU A 169 17.66 -25.66 -1.32
N VAL A 170 16.49 -25.69 -1.95
CA VAL A 170 15.21 -25.95 -1.30
C VAL A 170 14.59 -27.17 -1.97
N ASP A 171 14.30 -28.21 -1.18
CA ASP A 171 13.78 -29.50 -1.69
C ASP A 171 14.63 -30.14 -2.80
N GLY A 172 15.96 -29.98 -2.69
CA GLY A 172 16.92 -30.51 -3.66
C GLY A 172 17.04 -29.70 -4.95
N LEU A 173 16.38 -28.54 -5.05
CA LEU A 173 16.42 -27.66 -6.21
C LEU A 173 17.10 -26.32 -5.88
N PRO A 174 17.95 -25.76 -6.77
CA PRO A 174 18.55 -24.45 -6.56
C PRO A 174 17.48 -23.38 -6.83
N LEU A 175 17.13 -22.56 -5.85
CA LEU A 175 16.14 -21.49 -5.97
C LEU A 175 16.78 -20.11 -5.79
N ILE A 176 16.19 -19.10 -6.45
CA ILE A 176 16.51 -17.71 -6.14
C ILE A 176 16.05 -17.35 -4.72
N PRO A 177 16.68 -16.36 -4.07
CA PRO A 177 16.27 -15.92 -2.73
C PRO A 177 14.81 -15.44 -2.71
N ILE A 178 14.08 -15.80 -1.65
CA ILE A 178 12.70 -15.36 -1.41
C ILE A 178 12.48 -13.84 -1.54
N PRO A 179 13.40 -12.95 -1.09
CA PRO A 179 13.24 -11.51 -1.30
C PRO A 179 13.06 -11.16 -2.78
N ILE A 180 13.79 -11.83 -3.67
CA ILE A 180 13.70 -11.63 -5.12
C ILE A 180 12.38 -12.18 -5.65
N VAL A 181 11.96 -13.34 -5.14
CA VAL A 181 10.64 -13.92 -5.44
C VAL A 181 9.51 -12.95 -5.10
N LEU A 182 9.54 -12.39 -3.89
CA LEU A 182 8.54 -11.43 -3.42
C LEU A 182 8.53 -10.15 -4.25
N PHE A 183 9.72 -9.63 -4.60
CA PHE A 183 9.85 -8.49 -5.51
C PHE A 183 9.24 -8.78 -6.89
N GLN A 184 9.56 -9.94 -7.49
CA GLN A 184 8.97 -10.35 -8.78
C GLN A 184 7.45 -10.44 -8.70
N LEU A 185 6.90 -11.03 -7.65
CA LEU A 185 5.46 -11.11 -7.44
C LEU A 185 4.80 -9.74 -7.36
N LEU A 186 5.41 -8.79 -6.61
CA LEU A 186 4.89 -7.42 -6.49
C LEU A 186 4.90 -6.67 -7.84
N VAL A 187 5.99 -6.79 -8.61
CA VAL A 187 6.09 -6.19 -9.94
C VAL A 187 5.06 -6.80 -10.91
N GLN A 188 4.88 -8.13 -10.87
CA GLN A 188 3.91 -8.81 -11.72
C GLN A 188 2.47 -8.50 -11.33
N TRP A 189 2.17 -8.46 -10.02
CA TRP A 189 0.89 -8.03 -9.49
C TRP A 189 0.52 -6.66 -10.05
N GLU A 190 1.40 -5.67 -9.88
CA GLU A 190 1.19 -4.30 -10.34
C GLU A 190 0.93 -4.20 -11.85
N ARG A 191 1.71 -4.92 -12.67
CA ARG A 191 1.54 -4.95 -14.13
C ARG A 191 0.22 -5.59 -14.55
N LYS A 192 -0.29 -6.55 -13.77
CA LYS A 192 -1.47 -7.35 -14.11
C LYS A 192 -2.77 -6.80 -13.53
N THR A 193 -2.74 -6.04 -12.45
CA THR A 193 -3.88 -5.25 -11.95
C THR A 193 -4.44 -4.34 -13.05
N GLN A 194 -3.58 -3.82 -13.94
CA GLN A 194 -4.02 -2.97 -15.07
C GLN A 194 -4.86 -3.72 -16.12
N ASN A 195 -4.75 -5.06 -16.19
CA ASN A 195 -5.39 -5.89 -17.21
C ASN A 195 -6.39 -6.91 -16.64
N GLY A 196 -6.57 -6.98 -15.31
CA GLY A 196 -7.61 -7.72 -14.59
C GLY A 196 -7.53 -9.25 -14.58
N THR A 197 -6.71 -9.90 -15.42
CA THR A 197 -6.83 -11.35 -15.66
C THR A 197 -6.06 -12.27 -14.70
N LYS A 198 -5.17 -11.74 -13.84
CA LYS A 198 -4.39 -12.55 -12.87
C LYS A 198 -4.16 -11.89 -11.51
N GLU A 199 -4.86 -10.80 -11.20
CA GLU A 199 -4.62 -10.04 -9.95
C GLU A 199 -4.86 -10.88 -8.69
N TYR A 200 -5.94 -11.65 -8.66
CA TYR A 200 -6.28 -12.52 -7.54
C TYR A 200 -5.18 -13.56 -7.27
N GLN A 201 -4.62 -14.13 -8.33
CA GLN A 201 -3.58 -15.15 -8.24
C GLN A 201 -2.30 -14.60 -7.60
N TYR A 202 -1.77 -13.48 -8.10
CA TYR A 202 -0.60 -12.85 -7.47
C TYR A 202 -0.88 -12.36 -6.05
N THR A 203 -2.10 -11.93 -5.77
CA THR A 203 -2.50 -11.56 -4.41
C THR A 203 -2.44 -12.75 -3.46
N SER A 204 -2.93 -13.93 -3.89
CA SER A 204 -2.83 -15.18 -3.12
C SER A 204 -1.36 -15.58 -2.94
N ASP A 205 -0.57 -15.58 -4.02
CA ASP A 205 0.86 -15.92 -4.00
C ASP A 205 1.64 -15.04 -3.00
N ILE A 206 1.43 -13.71 -3.04
CA ILE A 206 2.10 -12.77 -2.10
C ILE A 206 1.71 -13.09 -0.65
N ARG A 207 0.43 -13.34 -0.37
CA ARG A 207 -0.03 -13.67 0.99
C ARG A 207 0.56 -14.99 1.49
N ALA A 208 0.59 -15.99 0.63
CA ALA A 208 1.13 -17.30 0.96
C ALA A 208 2.63 -17.21 1.30
N ILE A 209 3.41 -16.51 0.47
CA ILE A 209 4.83 -16.28 0.76
C ILE A 209 5.02 -15.49 2.05
N LEU A 210 4.28 -14.40 2.26
CA LEU A 210 4.36 -13.61 3.50
C LEU A 210 3.97 -14.40 4.76
N ALA A 211 3.21 -15.47 4.62
CA ALA A 211 2.81 -16.37 5.70
C ALA A 211 3.71 -17.62 5.83
N SER A 212 4.65 -17.84 4.90
CA SER A 212 5.52 -19.01 4.90
C SER A 212 6.55 -18.96 6.03
N SER A 213 6.91 -20.13 6.58
CA SER A 213 7.95 -20.27 7.60
C SER A 213 9.32 -19.79 7.12
N HIS A 214 9.57 -19.83 5.81
CA HIS A 214 10.81 -19.33 5.24
C HIS A 214 11.01 -17.81 5.45
N MET A 215 9.94 -17.05 5.74
CA MET A 215 10.04 -15.62 6.04
C MET A 215 10.68 -15.32 7.40
N GLU A 216 10.69 -16.26 8.34
CA GLU A 216 11.21 -16.05 9.69
C GLU A 216 12.72 -15.73 9.67
N ASN A 217 13.48 -16.45 8.85
CA ASN A 217 14.93 -16.24 8.68
C ASN A 217 15.24 -14.90 7.98
N ILE A 218 14.39 -14.50 7.04
CA ILE A 218 14.57 -13.28 6.24
C ILE A 218 14.34 -12.03 7.10
N ASN A 219 13.40 -12.12 8.04
CA ASN A 219 13.10 -11.06 8.99
C ASN A 219 14.36 -10.59 9.76
N ILE A 220 15.25 -11.53 10.07
CA ILE A 220 16.50 -11.25 10.78
C ILE A 220 17.54 -10.60 9.86
N GLN A 221 17.74 -11.15 8.66
CA GLN A 221 18.82 -10.73 7.75
C GLN A 221 18.55 -9.40 7.02
N ARG A 222 17.28 -9.04 6.84
CA ARG A 222 16.83 -7.86 6.10
C ARG A 222 17.45 -7.64 4.71
N PRO A 223 17.40 -8.63 3.82
CA PRO A 223 18.17 -8.65 2.57
C PRO A 223 17.77 -7.60 1.53
N TRP A 224 16.59 -6.99 1.62
CA TRP A 224 16.20 -5.87 0.74
C TRP A 224 17.05 -4.62 0.94
N ARG A 225 17.79 -4.49 2.05
CA ARG A 225 18.69 -3.37 2.29
C ARG A 225 20.06 -3.55 1.67
N GLU A 226 20.39 -4.77 1.26
CA GLU A 226 21.71 -5.10 0.77
C GLU A 226 21.90 -4.54 -0.65
N PRO A 227 22.80 -3.57 -0.86
CA PRO A 227 22.96 -2.94 -2.18
C PRO A 227 23.37 -3.92 -3.28
N GLY A 228 24.02 -5.02 -2.89
CA GLY A 228 24.42 -6.09 -3.80
C GLY A 228 23.26 -6.98 -4.28
N LEU A 229 22.12 -6.98 -3.58
CA LEU A 229 20.92 -7.72 -3.97
C LEU A 229 19.86 -6.80 -4.57
N PHE A 230 19.67 -5.62 -3.99
CA PHE A 230 18.75 -4.60 -4.48
C PHE A 230 19.49 -3.27 -4.63
N GLY A 231 19.72 -2.86 -5.89
CA GLY A 231 20.19 -1.52 -6.18
C GLY A 231 19.17 -0.46 -5.75
N ALA A 232 19.60 0.80 -5.61
CA ALA A 232 18.74 1.89 -5.13
C ALA A 232 17.43 2.03 -5.94
N GLU A 233 17.49 1.89 -7.26
CA GLU A 233 16.30 1.90 -8.12
C GLU A 233 15.35 0.73 -7.81
N THR A 234 15.89 -0.48 -7.63
CA THR A 234 15.09 -1.67 -7.29
C THR A 234 14.47 -1.55 -5.90
N GLN A 235 15.20 -1.00 -4.92
CA GLN A 235 14.68 -0.70 -3.58
C GLN A 235 13.53 0.30 -3.64
N GLN A 236 13.66 1.33 -4.47
CA GLN A 236 12.59 2.32 -4.68
C GLN A 236 11.35 1.68 -5.31
N ILE A 237 11.52 0.91 -6.40
CA ILE A 237 10.41 0.20 -7.05
C ILE A 237 9.72 -0.73 -6.05
N LEU A 238 10.50 -1.49 -5.27
CA LEU A 238 9.97 -2.38 -4.23
C LEU A 238 9.15 -1.60 -3.20
N GLY A 239 9.66 -0.48 -2.68
CA GLY A 239 8.94 0.39 -1.74
C GLY A 239 7.62 0.91 -2.32
N ASP A 240 7.65 1.43 -3.55
CA ASP A 240 6.46 1.96 -4.24
C ASP A 240 5.41 0.87 -4.52
N SER A 241 5.83 -0.34 -4.90
CA SER A 241 4.94 -1.48 -5.13
C SER A 241 4.35 -1.99 -3.81
N ILE A 242 5.13 -2.07 -2.72
CA ILE A 242 4.66 -2.45 -1.39
C ILE A 242 3.64 -1.43 -0.87
N GLN A 243 3.92 -0.13 -1.01
CA GLN A 243 3.01 0.91 -0.56
C GLN A 243 1.66 0.81 -1.28
N ARG A 244 1.67 0.61 -2.60
CA ARG A 244 0.44 0.42 -3.38
C ARG A 244 -0.29 -0.87 -3.01
N TYR A 245 0.45 -1.96 -2.83
CA TYR A 245 -0.12 -3.23 -2.37
C TYR A 245 -0.79 -3.08 -1.01
N CYS A 246 -0.12 -2.48 -0.03
CA CYS A 246 -0.67 -2.25 1.31
C CYS A 246 -1.82 -1.23 1.31
N GLY A 247 -1.84 -0.29 0.37
CA GLY A 247 -2.97 0.63 0.17
C GLY A 247 -4.26 -0.10 -0.24
N ILE A 248 -4.14 -1.17 -1.04
CA ILE A 248 -5.26 -2.02 -1.46
C ILE A 248 -5.55 -3.12 -0.44
N PHE A 249 -4.51 -3.66 0.20
CA PHE A 249 -4.58 -4.73 1.18
C PHE A 249 -3.97 -4.30 2.53
N PRO A 250 -4.66 -3.48 3.34
CA PRO A 250 -4.11 -2.93 4.58
C PRO A 250 -3.60 -3.99 5.57
N LYS A 251 -4.21 -5.19 5.59
CA LYS A 251 -3.79 -6.32 6.43
C LYS A 251 -2.35 -6.78 6.15
N ALA A 252 -1.84 -6.57 4.94
CA ALA A 252 -0.47 -6.93 4.56
C ALA A 252 0.59 -5.98 5.15
N THR A 253 0.19 -4.78 5.58
CA THR A 253 1.10 -3.77 6.16
C THR A 253 1.91 -4.34 7.32
N GLY A 254 1.28 -5.11 8.21
CA GLY A 254 1.96 -5.74 9.34
C GLY A 254 2.98 -6.80 8.91
N ALA A 255 2.69 -7.55 7.85
CA ALA A 255 3.62 -8.55 7.32
C ALA A 255 4.86 -7.89 6.68
N PHE A 256 4.66 -6.90 5.80
CA PHE A 256 5.77 -6.13 5.22
C PHE A 256 6.52 -5.31 6.28
N GLY A 257 5.82 -4.80 7.28
CA GLY A 257 6.39 -4.06 8.40
C GLY A 257 7.26 -4.95 9.29
N ARG A 258 6.86 -6.21 9.55
CA ARG A 258 7.72 -7.19 10.25
C ARG A 258 9.01 -7.41 9.49
N LEU A 259 8.95 -7.49 8.16
CA LEU A 259 10.15 -7.55 7.34
C LEU A 259 10.97 -6.25 7.48
N GLY A 260 10.45 -5.11 7.92
CA GLY A 260 11.24 -3.87 7.93
C GLY A 260 11.48 -3.33 6.51
N LEU A 261 10.60 -3.71 5.58
CA LEU A 261 10.42 -3.02 4.32
C LEU A 261 9.68 -1.70 4.58
N PRO A 262 9.98 -0.64 3.81
CA PRO A 262 9.37 0.67 4.00
C PRO A 262 7.90 0.62 3.60
N VAL A 263 7.04 0.26 4.54
CA VAL A 263 5.63 0.63 4.50
C VAL A 263 5.58 2.04 5.04
N ASN A 264 5.54 3.03 4.15
CA ASN A 264 5.34 4.44 4.52
C ASN A 264 4.30 4.51 5.63
N LEU A 265 4.73 4.83 6.85
CA LEU A 265 3.85 4.92 8.00
C LEU A 265 2.96 6.13 7.80
N SER A 266 1.82 5.88 7.18
CA SER A 266 0.81 6.89 7.02
C SER A 266 0.23 7.21 8.40
N CYS A 267 -0.25 8.45 8.57
CA CYS A 267 -0.96 8.85 9.78
C CYS A 267 -2.17 7.93 10.06
N GLU A 268 -2.75 7.33 9.02
CA GLU A 268 -3.81 6.33 9.09
C GLU A 268 -3.31 5.01 9.72
N SER A 269 -2.14 4.53 9.32
CA SER A 269 -1.53 3.32 9.93
C SER A 269 -1.18 3.55 11.40
N ALA A 270 -0.58 4.70 11.72
CA ALA A 270 -0.30 5.09 13.09
C ALA A 270 -1.59 5.22 13.93
N ALA A 271 -2.66 5.77 13.36
CA ALA A 271 -3.96 5.84 14.03
C ALA A 271 -4.60 4.47 14.28
N ARG A 272 -4.51 3.54 13.31
CA ARG A 272 -4.98 2.16 13.51
C ARG A 272 -4.22 1.47 14.63
N ALA A 273 -2.89 1.58 14.64
CA ALA A 273 -2.06 1.00 15.70
C ALA A 273 -2.44 1.57 17.08
N VAL A 274 -2.57 2.89 17.19
CA VAL A 274 -2.98 3.56 18.43
C VAL A 274 -4.38 3.12 18.90
N ILE A 275 -5.37 3.05 18.00
CA ILE A 275 -6.71 2.57 18.35
C ILE A 275 -6.68 1.11 18.79
N GLN A 276 -5.92 0.27 18.10
CA GLN A 276 -5.81 -1.15 18.42
C GLN A 276 -5.21 -1.36 19.82
N VAL A 277 -4.13 -0.64 20.16
CA VAL A 277 -3.53 -0.69 21.51
C VAL A 277 -4.55 -0.27 22.57
N LEU A 278 -5.28 0.83 22.35
CA LEU A 278 -6.31 1.30 23.30
C LEU A 278 -7.46 0.29 23.45
N LYS A 279 -7.89 -0.34 22.34
CA LYS A 279 -8.92 -1.38 22.35
C LYS A 279 -8.49 -2.59 23.17
N GLU A 280 -7.23 -3.02 23.04
CA GLU A 280 -6.66 -4.10 23.85
C GLU A 280 -6.55 -3.76 25.34
N MET A 281 -6.43 -2.48 25.67
CA MET A 281 -6.51 -1.98 27.05
C MET A 281 -7.97 -1.88 27.56
N GLY A 282 -8.96 -2.34 26.79
CA GLY A 282 -10.37 -2.28 27.15
C GLY A 282 -10.96 -0.88 27.05
N MET A 283 -10.32 0.04 26.31
CA MET A 283 -10.79 1.39 26.10
C MET A 283 -11.48 1.52 24.75
N VAL A 284 -12.49 2.39 24.70
CA VAL A 284 -13.02 2.84 23.41
C VAL A 284 -12.27 4.10 23.00
N ALA A 285 -11.92 4.22 21.73
CA ALA A 285 -11.16 5.35 21.22
C ALA A 285 -11.66 5.81 19.85
N ALA A 286 -11.46 7.10 19.53
CA ALA A 286 -11.81 7.66 18.24
C ALA A 286 -10.86 8.81 17.85
N ILE A 287 -10.46 8.84 16.58
CA ILE A 287 -9.64 9.92 16.03
C ILE A 287 -10.48 11.19 15.84
N TYR A 288 -9.89 12.34 16.19
CA TYR A 288 -10.45 13.67 15.92
C TYR A 288 -9.37 14.66 15.41
N GLY A 289 -9.78 15.90 15.12
CA GLY A 289 -8.89 16.94 14.64
C GLY A 289 -8.43 16.74 13.19
N SER A 290 -7.18 17.12 12.88
CA SER A 290 -6.70 17.20 11.50
C SER A 290 -6.69 15.87 10.75
N LEU A 291 -6.46 14.74 11.43
CA LEU A 291 -6.52 13.43 10.79
C LEU A 291 -7.96 13.04 10.43
N ALA A 292 -8.92 13.28 11.33
CA ALA A 292 -10.33 13.07 11.04
C ALA A 292 -10.81 13.96 9.88
N CYS A 293 -10.42 15.24 9.88
CA CYS A 293 -10.69 16.16 8.77
C CYS A 293 -10.15 15.62 7.45
N ARG A 294 -8.90 15.14 7.41
CA ARG A 294 -8.31 14.51 6.22
C ARG A 294 -9.13 13.31 5.76
N LEU A 295 -9.44 12.39 6.66
CA LEU A 295 -10.17 11.16 6.35
C LEU A 295 -11.58 11.44 5.82
N TYR A 296 -12.24 12.50 6.29
CA TYR A 296 -13.58 12.88 5.80
C TYR A 296 -13.59 13.71 4.51
N SER A 297 -12.48 14.33 4.14
CA SER A 297 -12.44 15.30 3.03
C SER A 297 -11.46 14.96 1.92
N ASP A 298 -10.77 13.81 2.03
CA ASP A 298 -9.65 13.42 1.19
C ASP A 298 -8.58 14.54 1.09
N SER A 299 -8.39 15.30 2.17
CA SER A 299 -7.44 16.41 2.17
C SER A 299 -6.02 15.87 2.01
N ALA A 300 -5.27 16.36 1.01
CA ALA A 300 -3.86 16.01 0.81
C ALA A 300 -2.92 16.45 1.95
N ARG A 301 -3.46 17.03 3.03
CA ARG A 301 -2.70 17.50 4.18
C ARG A 301 -2.24 16.32 5.03
N ASN A 302 -0.94 16.27 5.35
CA ASN A 302 -0.43 15.36 6.38
C ASN A 302 -0.62 16.00 7.77
N PRO A 303 -1.37 15.38 8.69
CA PRO A 303 -1.47 15.85 10.06
C PRO A 303 -0.12 15.67 10.78
N LYS A 304 0.25 16.66 11.61
CA LYS A 304 1.47 16.58 12.45
C LYS A 304 1.26 15.72 13.69
N ASN A 305 0.05 15.76 14.24
CA ASN A 305 -0.35 15.06 15.45
C ASN A 305 -1.56 14.17 15.15
N ILE A 306 -1.66 13.06 15.85
CA ILE A 306 -2.83 12.18 15.87
C ILE A 306 -3.56 12.48 17.16
N ASN A 307 -4.74 13.10 17.05
CA ASN A 307 -5.55 13.41 18.23
C ASN A 307 -6.59 12.31 18.43
N VAL A 308 -6.66 11.80 19.65
CA VAL A 308 -7.47 10.64 20.03
C VAL A 308 -8.34 11.00 21.22
N LEU A 309 -9.64 10.76 21.08
CA LEU A 309 -10.57 10.72 22.22
C LEU A 309 -10.59 9.33 22.79
N VAL A 310 -10.54 9.23 24.13
CA VAL A 310 -10.61 7.96 24.85
C VAL A 310 -11.74 7.95 25.87
N TRP A 311 -12.38 6.78 25.98
CA TRP A 311 -13.40 6.48 26.97
C TRP A 311 -12.98 5.22 27.72
N SER A 312 -13.03 5.28 29.06
CA SER A 312 -12.98 4.08 29.89
C SER A 312 -14.39 3.57 30.11
N LEU A 313 -14.63 2.28 29.84
CA LEU A 313 -15.90 1.63 30.14
C LEU A 313 -16.05 1.32 31.63
N ASN A 314 -14.93 1.27 32.36
CA ASN A 314 -14.88 0.79 33.75
C ASN A 314 -14.63 1.91 34.76
N SER A 315 -14.31 3.13 34.32
CA SER A 315 -14.00 4.26 35.21
C SER A 315 -14.59 5.57 34.69
N ARG A 316 -15.10 6.39 35.63
CA ARG A 316 -15.53 7.77 35.36
C ARG A 316 -14.34 8.72 35.17
N HIS A 317 -13.17 8.35 35.67
CA HIS A 317 -11.94 9.14 35.58
C HIS A 317 -10.90 8.38 34.76
N VAL A 318 -10.35 9.03 33.75
CA VAL A 318 -9.28 8.48 32.91
C VAL A 318 -8.01 9.25 33.24
N ASP A 319 -7.05 8.58 33.86
CA ASP A 319 -5.71 9.13 34.06
C ASP A 319 -4.95 9.12 32.73
N LEU A 320 -4.95 10.26 32.03
CA LEU A 320 -4.36 10.39 30.70
C LEU A 320 -2.86 10.12 30.66
N GLU A 321 -2.12 10.38 31.74
CA GLU A 321 -0.67 10.11 31.76
C GLU A 321 -0.42 8.61 31.97
N GLY A 322 -1.14 7.98 32.92
CA GLY A 322 -1.12 6.53 33.08
C GLY A 322 -1.54 5.77 31.81
N VAL A 323 -2.51 6.29 31.03
CA VAL A 323 -2.86 5.70 29.73
C VAL A 323 -1.68 5.73 28.75
N LYS A 324 -0.95 6.85 28.65
CA LYS A 324 0.21 6.94 27.74
C LYS A 324 1.32 5.97 28.13
N GLU A 325 1.60 5.86 29.43
CA GLU A 325 2.61 4.94 29.96
C GLU A 325 2.24 3.48 29.68
N GLN A 326 0.98 3.10 29.93
CA GLN A 326 0.48 1.76 29.63
C GLN A 326 0.51 1.45 28.13
N MET A 327 0.16 2.42 27.28
CA MET A 327 0.26 2.26 25.82
C MET A 327 1.71 2.01 25.37
N ALA A 328 2.67 2.79 25.88
CA ALA A 328 4.08 2.61 25.54
C ALA A 328 4.68 1.32 26.15
N ALA A 329 4.21 0.88 27.32
CA ALA A 329 4.62 -0.41 27.87
C ALA A 329 4.09 -1.59 27.04
N ARG A 330 2.89 -1.44 26.44
CA ARG A 330 2.25 -2.49 25.65
C ARG A 330 2.80 -2.61 24.23
N ASP A 331 3.14 -1.49 23.59
CA ASP A 331 3.82 -1.45 22.29
C ASP A 331 5.08 -0.60 22.38
N SER A 332 6.08 -1.11 23.09
CA SER A 332 7.36 -0.42 23.28
C SER A 332 8.16 -0.25 21.99
N THR A 333 7.79 -1.00 20.94
CA THR A 333 8.42 -0.93 19.62
C THR A 333 8.02 0.34 18.88
N HIS A 334 6.73 0.69 18.90
CA HIS A 334 6.23 1.83 18.13
C HIS A 334 5.83 3.01 19.00
N LEU A 335 5.50 2.82 20.28
CA LEU A 335 5.03 3.88 21.16
C LEU A 335 6.09 4.20 22.22
N THR A 336 6.45 5.47 22.31
CA THR A 336 7.42 5.94 23.31
C THR A 336 6.89 7.18 24.01
N VAL A 337 6.93 7.16 25.33
CA VAL A 337 6.72 8.36 26.14
C VAL A 337 8.03 9.13 26.20
N VAL A 338 8.01 10.37 25.70
CA VAL A 338 9.15 11.27 25.71
C VAL A 338 8.93 12.31 26.81
N PRO A 339 9.88 12.47 27.76
CA PRO A 339 9.77 13.48 28.79
C PRO A 339 9.71 14.89 28.18
N PRO A 340 9.13 15.87 28.89
CA PRO A 340 9.09 17.24 28.41
C PRO A 340 10.50 17.79 28.16
N ILE A 341 10.69 18.46 27.02
CA ILE A 341 12.00 19.01 26.61
C ILE A 341 12.30 20.31 27.35
N ALA A 342 11.26 21.08 27.69
CA ALA A 342 11.36 22.36 28.37
C ALA A 342 10.54 22.36 29.67
N PRO A 343 10.96 23.07 30.73
CA PRO A 343 10.21 23.19 31.99
C PRO A 343 8.78 23.74 31.81
N SER A 344 8.54 24.50 30.75
CA SER A 344 7.20 25.01 30.41
C SER A 344 6.26 23.94 29.86
N GLN A 345 6.78 22.80 29.43
CA GLN A 345 5.98 21.64 29.04
C GLN A 345 5.71 20.79 30.30
N ALA A 346 4.56 20.99 30.92
CA ALA A 346 4.24 20.32 32.17
C ALA A 346 3.99 18.79 32.04
N LYS A 347 3.91 18.24 30.83
CA LYS A 347 3.45 16.87 30.59
C LYS A 347 4.27 16.13 29.53
N PRO A 348 4.55 14.83 29.72
CA PRO A 348 5.24 14.03 28.73
C PRO A 348 4.40 13.84 27.46
N ALA A 349 5.08 13.66 26.34
CA ALA A 349 4.48 13.48 25.03
C ALA A 349 4.56 12.01 24.62
N LEU A 350 3.43 11.42 24.25
CA LEU A 350 3.42 10.11 23.60
C LEU A 350 3.73 10.30 22.12
N TRP A 351 4.70 9.54 21.61
CA TRP A 351 5.08 9.53 20.21
C TRP A 351 4.88 8.14 19.64
N TYR A 352 4.28 8.09 18.46
CA TYR A 352 4.31 6.93 17.61
C TYR A 352 5.48 7.06 16.64
N ARG A 353 6.41 6.12 16.73
CA ARG A 353 7.60 6.01 15.91
C ARG A 353 7.35 5.00 14.80
N GLY A 354 7.77 5.36 13.60
CA GLY A 354 7.98 4.40 12.54
C GLY A 354 9.07 3.37 12.91
N SER A 355 9.43 2.52 11.95
CA SER A 355 10.62 1.68 12.11
C SER A 355 11.85 2.55 12.45
N GLU A 356 12.84 2.02 13.17
CA GLU A 356 14.02 2.78 13.66
C GLU A 356 14.77 3.60 12.59
N GLU A 357 14.60 3.27 11.31
CA GLU A 357 15.22 3.98 10.18
C GLU A 357 14.36 5.13 9.62
N ASP A 358 13.05 5.12 9.89
CA ASP A 358 12.14 6.22 9.58
C ASP A 358 12.25 7.31 10.67
N LYS A 359 13.47 7.84 10.86
CA LYS A 359 13.76 8.94 11.80
C LYS A 359 12.87 10.17 11.55
N TYR A 360 12.22 10.24 10.39
CA TYR A 360 11.40 11.37 9.95
C TYR A 360 9.90 11.14 10.08
N THR A 361 9.43 9.92 10.37
CA THR A 361 7.99 9.59 10.41
C THR A 361 7.53 9.39 11.84
N HIS A 362 7.51 10.48 12.59
CA HIS A 362 7.09 10.52 13.99
C HIS A 362 5.76 11.26 14.11
N PHE A 363 4.76 10.59 14.68
CA PHE A 363 3.48 11.23 14.99
C PHE A 363 3.36 11.45 16.49
N ARG A 364 3.18 12.70 16.89
CA ARG A 364 2.81 12.98 18.28
C ARG A 364 1.36 12.54 18.51
N ILE A 365 1.13 11.74 19.54
CA ILE A 365 -0.19 11.25 19.92
C ILE A 365 -0.73 12.16 21.04
N GLU A 366 -1.85 12.83 20.78
CA GLU A 366 -2.56 13.65 21.76
C GLU A 366 -3.83 12.94 22.21
N ILE A 367 -3.82 12.44 23.45
CA ILE A 367 -4.96 11.74 24.06
C ILE A 367 -5.78 12.73 24.88
N ARG A 368 -7.12 12.71 24.73
CA ARG A 368 -8.05 13.51 25.52
C ARG A 368 -9.30 12.73 25.92
N VAL A 369 -9.94 13.16 27.00
CA VAL A 369 -11.27 12.69 27.40
C VAL A 369 -12.33 13.62 26.80
N PRO A 370 -13.51 13.12 26.36
CA PRO A 370 -14.62 13.96 25.96
C PRO A 370 -15.00 15.00 27.02
N ALA A 371 -15.66 16.08 26.59
CA ALA A 371 -16.02 17.25 27.41
C ALA A 371 -14.85 18.10 27.93
N MET A 372 -13.59 17.73 27.69
CA MET A 372 -12.45 18.63 27.87
C MET A 372 -12.37 19.65 26.71
N ASN A 373 -11.97 20.89 27.03
CA ASN A 373 -11.61 21.93 26.05
C ASN A 373 -12.67 22.19 24.97
N SER A 374 -13.92 22.36 25.39
CA SER A 374 -15.04 22.71 24.50
C SER A 374 -15.43 21.61 23.51
N LEU A 375 -14.97 20.37 23.69
CA LEU A 375 -15.51 19.25 22.91
C LEU A 375 -16.89 18.84 23.42
N PRO A 376 -17.81 18.41 22.53
CA PRO A 376 -19.12 17.93 22.95
C PRO A 376 -19.02 16.70 23.85
N LYS A 377 -20.09 16.45 24.63
CA LYS A 377 -20.24 15.24 25.45
C LYS A 377 -20.56 14.04 24.54
N LEU A 378 -19.56 13.60 23.79
CA LEU A 378 -19.64 12.42 22.94
C LEU A 378 -19.66 11.15 23.78
N MET A 379 -20.57 10.23 23.42
CA MET A 379 -20.67 8.90 23.98
C MET A 379 -20.02 7.89 23.01
N PRO A 380 -19.50 6.74 23.50
CA PRO A 380 -18.85 5.72 22.68
C PRO A 380 -19.70 5.23 21.50
N ASN A 381 -21.02 5.12 21.67
CA ASN A 381 -21.95 4.68 20.64
C ASN A 381 -22.16 5.68 19.48
N HIS A 382 -21.56 6.86 19.55
CA HIS A 382 -21.57 7.85 18.47
C HIS A 382 -20.34 7.75 17.55
N ILE A 383 -19.41 6.84 17.81
CA ILE A 383 -18.20 6.71 17.00
C ILE A 383 -18.57 6.12 15.63
N ASN A 384 -17.95 6.66 14.59
CA ASN A 384 -18.04 6.15 13.22
C ASN A 384 -16.80 5.31 12.91
N GLU A 385 -16.91 4.38 11.96
CA GLU A 385 -15.75 3.69 11.39
C GLU A 385 -15.60 4.06 9.92
N LEU A 386 -14.38 4.42 9.52
CA LEU A 386 -14.01 4.64 8.13
C LEU A 386 -12.64 4.01 7.89
N ASN A 387 -12.54 3.10 6.92
CA ASN A 387 -11.30 2.38 6.59
C ASN A 387 -10.66 1.70 7.82
N ASP A 388 -11.49 1.04 8.64
CA ASP A 388 -11.11 0.38 9.90
C ASP A 388 -10.49 1.33 10.95
N ILE A 389 -10.80 2.63 10.87
CA ILE A 389 -10.40 3.64 11.85
C ILE A 389 -11.65 4.19 12.52
N SER A 390 -11.70 4.05 13.85
CA SER A 390 -12.70 4.68 14.70
C SER A 390 -12.50 6.20 14.71
N LEU A 391 -13.54 6.96 14.36
CA LEU A 391 -13.55 8.41 14.17
C LEU A 391 -14.70 9.06 14.96
N VAL A 392 -14.48 10.28 15.41
CA VAL A 392 -15.61 11.10 15.90
C VAL A 392 -16.60 11.36 14.77
N PRO A 393 -17.88 11.62 15.06
CA PRO A 393 -18.84 11.98 14.02
C PRO A 393 -18.35 13.11 13.12
N PHE A 394 -18.72 13.04 11.84
CA PHE A 394 -18.39 14.07 10.85
C PHE A 394 -18.72 15.48 11.34
N ALA A 395 -19.92 15.68 11.92
CA ALA A 395 -20.34 16.97 12.46
C ALA A 395 -19.39 17.48 13.56
N VAL A 396 -18.88 16.60 14.43
CA VAL A 396 -17.91 16.98 15.47
C VAL A 396 -16.56 17.32 14.86
N ALA A 397 -16.07 16.52 13.90
CA ALA A 397 -14.81 16.82 13.20
C ALA A 397 -14.89 18.16 12.43
N LEU A 398 -16.03 18.46 11.81
CA LEU A 398 -16.29 19.71 11.10
C LEU A 398 -16.31 20.90 12.05
N ILE A 399 -17.03 20.79 13.17
CA ILE A 399 -17.12 21.86 14.18
C ILE A 399 -15.78 22.11 14.86
N ASP A 400 -15.00 21.06 15.16
CA ASP A 400 -13.65 21.20 15.70
C ASP A 400 -12.73 21.95 14.72
N THR A 401 -12.78 21.58 13.43
CA THR A 401 -12.02 22.25 12.37
C THR A 401 -12.44 23.72 12.22
N LEU A 402 -13.74 24.02 12.27
CA LEU A 402 -14.28 25.39 12.27
C LEU A 402 -13.83 26.16 13.52
N GLY A 403 -13.80 25.52 14.69
CA GLY A 403 -13.36 26.13 15.94
C GLY A 403 -11.89 26.56 15.90
N ILE A 404 -11.03 25.74 15.31
CA ILE A 404 -9.60 26.08 15.11
C ILE A 404 -9.45 27.24 14.14
N TRP A 405 -10.17 27.21 13.01
CA TRP A 405 -10.18 28.31 12.05
C TRP A 405 -10.60 29.64 12.71
N ASP A 406 -11.69 29.62 13.49
CA ASP A 406 -12.24 30.81 14.13
C ASP A 406 -11.24 31.43 15.11
N PHE A 407 -10.59 30.58 15.91
CA PHE A 407 -9.55 31.00 16.83
C PHE A 407 -8.34 31.61 16.10
N GLU A 408 -7.89 31.01 15.00
CA GLU A 408 -6.78 31.54 14.19
C GLU A 408 -7.14 32.88 13.55
N CYS A 409 -8.37 33.03 13.02
CA CYS A 409 -8.87 34.28 12.44
C CYS A 409 -8.91 35.43 13.46
N LEU A 410 -9.27 35.15 14.71
CA LEU A 410 -9.29 36.17 15.76
C LEU A 410 -7.89 36.62 16.20
N ARG A 411 -6.88 35.73 16.13
CA ARG A 411 -5.53 36.03 16.64
C ARG A 411 -4.60 36.68 15.61
N ALA A 412 -4.80 36.48 14.32
CA ALA A 412 -3.97 37.10 13.29
C ALA A 412 -4.62 37.03 11.90
N ARG A 413 -5.23 38.14 11.45
CA ARG A 413 -5.83 38.25 10.11
C ARG A 413 -4.83 38.02 8.96
N ASP A 414 -3.53 38.27 9.19
CA ASP A 414 -2.51 38.22 8.13
C ASP A 414 -1.71 36.91 8.06
N LYS A 415 -2.05 35.89 8.86
CA LYS A 415 -1.30 34.60 8.80
C LYS A 415 -1.85 33.69 7.71
N PRO A 416 -1.00 33.11 6.83
CA PRO A 416 -1.43 32.23 5.74
C PRO A 416 -2.13 30.94 6.20
N ASP A 417 -2.06 30.60 7.49
CA ASP A 417 -2.64 29.37 8.04
C ASP A 417 -4.18 29.39 8.12
N HIS A 418 -4.82 30.57 8.28
CA HIS A 418 -6.29 30.62 8.38
C HIS A 418 -6.97 30.23 7.05
N HIS A 419 -6.40 30.62 5.90
CA HIS A 419 -6.87 30.17 4.58
C HIS A 419 -6.77 28.66 4.41
N ARG A 420 -5.73 28.04 4.98
CA ARG A 420 -5.57 26.58 4.96
C ARG A 420 -6.70 25.91 5.73
N ARG A 421 -7.06 26.42 6.92
CA ARG A 421 -8.18 25.90 7.72
C ARG A 421 -9.53 26.18 7.07
N ALA A 422 -9.71 27.33 6.42
CA ALA A 422 -10.92 27.63 5.66
C ALA A 422 -11.12 26.63 4.52
N ASN A 423 -10.05 26.29 3.79
CA ASN A 423 -10.07 25.27 2.74
C ASN A 423 -10.42 23.89 3.31
N ASP A 424 -9.89 23.53 4.49
CA ASP A 424 -10.23 22.26 5.16
C ASP A 424 -11.75 22.21 5.48
N VAL A 425 -12.33 23.29 6.04
CA VAL A 425 -13.79 23.40 6.28
C VAL A 425 -14.59 23.29 4.97
N GLN A 426 -14.22 24.04 3.94
CA GLN A 426 -14.91 24.00 2.64
C GLN A 426 -14.85 22.62 1.98
N ARG A 427 -13.72 21.91 2.07
CA ARG A 427 -13.60 20.54 1.54
C ARG A 427 -14.48 19.55 2.31
N MET A 428 -14.52 19.67 3.64
CA MET A 428 -15.41 18.83 4.44
C MET A 428 -16.88 19.06 4.06
N LEU A 429 -17.31 20.32 3.92
CA LEU A 429 -18.67 20.67 3.50
C LEU A 429 -19.05 20.08 2.13
N LYS A 430 -18.11 20.05 1.19
CA LYS A 430 -18.29 19.50 -0.16
C LYS A 430 -18.13 17.97 -0.25
N SER A 431 -17.72 17.32 0.84
CA SER A 431 -17.48 15.87 0.85
C SER A 431 -18.78 15.07 0.76
N ARG A 432 -18.71 13.85 0.23
CA ARG A 432 -19.87 12.93 0.22
C ARG A 432 -20.36 12.61 1.64
N HIS A 433 -19.48 12.68 2.63
CA HIS A 433 -19.83 12.45 4.04
C HIS A 433 -20.74 13.53 4.63
N ALA A 434 -20.71 14.75 4.09
CA ALA A 434 -21.67 15.79 4.43
C ALA A 434 -23.11 15.35 4.06
N GLN A 435 -23.27 14.71 2.90
CA GLN A 435 -24.56 14.19 2.42
C GLN A 435 -25.07 12.98 3.22
N TYR A 436 -24.16 12.18 3.80
CA TYR A 436 -24.53 11.06 4.68
C TYR A 436 -24.87 11.51 6.10
N SER A 437 -24.22 12.58 6.59
CA SER A 437 -24.43 13.10 7.94
C SER A 437 -25.81 13.72 8.12
N SER A 438 -26.41 14.26 7.05
CA SER A 438 -27.80 14.74 7.08
C SER A 438 -28.83 13.61 7.22
N ARG A 439 -28.46 12.35 6.94
CA ARG A 439 -29.36 11.20 7.01
C ARG A 439 -29.27 10.39 8.32
N ASN A 440 -28.24 10.57 9.14
CA ASN A 440 -27.97 9.68 10.30
C ASN A 440 -27.86 10.43 11.64
N LYS A 441 -28.78 10.08 12.57
CA LYS A 441 -28.81 10.13 14.07
C LYS A 441 -28.19 11.27 14.89
N LEU A 442 -27.53 12.26 14.31
CA LEU A 442 -27.06 13.45 15.01
C LEU A 442 -28.00 14.63 14.72
N SER A 443 -29.31 14.45 14.92
CA SER A 443 -30.27 15.54 14.78
C SER A 443 -29.83 16.70 15.69
N TRP A 444 -29.52 17.85 15.10
CA TRP A 444 -29.05 19.00 15.86
C TRP A 444 -30.09 19.50 16.87
N LYS A 445 -31.38 19.28 16.55
CA LYS A 445 -32.51 19.47 17.45
C LYS A 445 -32.67 18.23 18.35
N GLY A 446 -32.67 18.45 19.66
CA GLY A 446 -32.94 17.42 20.68
C GLY A 446 -31.74 16.58 21.14
N ASN A 447 -30.55 16.75 20.55
CA ASN A 447 -29.39 15.91 20.90
C ASN A 447 -28.72 16.28 22.22
N ILE A 448 -28.54 15.29 23.09
CA ILE A 448 -27.83 15.38 24.39
C ILE A 448 -26.34 15.76 24.24
N ILE A 449 -25.79 15.61 23.03
CA ILE A 449 -24.36 15.75 22.73
C ILE A 449 -23.88 17.22 22.78
N PHE A 450 -24.75 18.17 22.40
CA PHE A 450 -24.44 19.59 22.33
C PHE A 450 -25.35 20.39 23.26
N SER A 451 -24.79 21.08 24.26
CA SER A 451 -25.55 22.01 25.09
C SER A 451 -26.01 23.21 24.27
N ASP A 452 -27.08 23.90 24.71
CA ASP A 452 -27.60 25.06 23.98
C ASP A 452 -26.59 26.21 23.88
N THR A 453 -25.82 26.45 24.95
CA THR A 453 -24.70 27.42 24.93
C THR A 453 -23.63 27.05 23.90
N TYR A 454 -23.31 25.75 23.76
CA TYR A 454 -22.36 25.29 22.77
C TYR A 454 -22.90 25.46 21.35
N ARG A 455 -24.18 25.10 21.13
CA ARG A 455 -24.85 25.30 19.83
C ARG A 455 -24.82 26.77 19.41
N GLU A 456 -25.10 27.68 20.33
CA GLU A 456 -25.09 29.11 20.00
C GLU A 456 -23.68 29.61 19.66
N THR A 457 -22.66 29.15 20.40
CA THR A 457 -21.26 29.42 20.07
C THR A 457 -20.90 28.93 18.67
N VAL A 458 -21.35 27.73 18.29
CA VAL A 458 -21.12 27.18 16.95
C VAL A 458 -21.85 27.99 15.88
N ARG A 459 -23.10 28.42 16.11
CA ARG A 459 -23.84 29.27 15.18
C ARG A 459 -23.12 30.58 14.90
N LEU A 460 -22.58 31.23 15.95
CA LEU A 460 -21.80 32.46 15.79
C LEU A 460 -20.51 32.25 14.98
N LYS A 461 -19.87 31.07 15.11
CA LYS A 461 -18.71 30.70 14.27
C LYS A 461 -19.11 30.45 12.82
N ILE A 462 -20.22 29.74 12.59
CA ILE A 462 -20.76 29.49 11.23
C ILE A 462 -21.11 30.81 10.55
N ARG A 463 -21.80 31.74 11.24
CA ARG A 463 -22.13 33.07 10.69
C ARG A 463 -20.88 33.80 10.23
N ARG A 464 -19.88 33.95 11.12
CA ARG A 464 -18.59 34.57 10.78
C ARG A 464 -17.88 33.87 9.61
N PHE A 465 -17.98 32.54 9.51
CA PHE A 465 -17.44 31.79 8.38
C PHE A 465 -18.16 32.12 7.09
N CYS A 466 -19.49 32.13 7.08
CA CYS A 466 -20.28 32.47 5.91
C CYS A 466 -20.10 33.94 5.48
N ASP A 467 -19.93 34.87 6.42
CA ASP A 467 -19.67 36.28 6.13
C ASP A 467 -18.35 36.44 5.33
N MET A 468 -17.33 35.64 5.66
CA MET A 468 -16.04 35.64 4.94
C MET A 468 -16.01 34.72 3.72
N TYR A 469 -16.83 33.68 3.69
CA TYR A 469 -16.92 32.69 2.60
C TYR A 469 -18.40 32.44 2.20
N PRO A 470 -19.06 33.39 1.51
CA PRO A 470 -20.49 33.32 1.23
C PRO A 470 -20.91 32.05 0.47
N ASP A 471 -20.06 31.54 -0.41
CA ASP A 471 -20.28 30.31 -1.18
C ASP A 471 -20.53 29.07 -0.31
N ALA A 472 -20.03 29.06 0.93
CA ALA A 472 -20.23 27.94 1.86
C ALA A 472 -21.61 27.96 2.54
N THR A 473 -22.37 29.05 2.43
CA THR A 473 -23.66 29.23 3.13
C THR A 473 -24.66 28.15 2.76
N HIS A 474 -24.71 27.76 1.48
CA HIS A 474 -25.60 26.72 0.99
C HIS A 474 -25.29 25.36 1.65
N ASP A 475 -24.01 24.98 1.67
CA ASP A 475 -23.58 23.70 2.25
C ASP A 475 -23.86 23.62 3.76
N TRP A 476 -23.68 24.72 4.49
CA TRP A 476 -24.03 24.79 5.92
C TRP A 476 -25.53 24.65 6.19
N ARG A 477 -26.39 25.18 5.29
CA ARG A 477 -27.85 25.01 5.38
C ARG A 477 -28.25 23.56 5.16
N LEU A 478 -27.64 22.86 4.22
CA LEU A 478 -27.91 21.44 3.95
C LEU A 478 -27.60 20.52 5.12
N LEU A 479 -26.65 20.91 5.98
CA LEU A 479 -26.32 20.16 7.19
C LEU A 479 -27.23 20.46 8.38
N GLU A 480 -28.19 21.38 8.24
CA GLU A 480 -29.09 21.85 9.31
C GLU A 480 -28.36 22.40 10.56
N LEU A 481 -27.09 22.80 10.41
CA LEU A 481 -26.25 23.31 11.50
C LEU A 481 -26.45 24.81 11.74
N GLY A 482 -27.07 25.51 10.80
CA GLY A 482 -27.34 26.94 10.88
C GLY A 482 -28.84 27.24 10.89
N LEU A 483 -29.35 27.80 11.99
CA LEU A 483 -30.61 28.55 11.95
C LEU A 483 -30.31 29.90 11.31
N PHE A 484 -30.28 29.93 9.98
CA PHE A 484 -30.63 31.14 9.27
C PHE A 484 -32.17 31.19 9.33
N PRO A 485 -32.77 32.26 9.87
CA PRO A 485 -34.16 32.54 9.51
C PRO A 485 -34.19 32.48 7.98
N THR A 486 -35.03 31.62 7.41
CA THR A 486 -35.41 31.80 6.02
C THR A 486 -35.95 33.22 5.97
N ALA A 487 -35.25 34.12 5.28
CA ALA A 487 -35.85 35.38 4.91
C ALA A 487 -37.21 35.02 4.28
N PRO A 488 -38.32 35.62 4.77
CA PRO A 488 -39.66 35.25 4.34
C PRO A 488 -39.84 35.30 2.82
#